data_AF-A0A1F6MQG8-F1
#
_entry.id   AF-A0A1F6MQG8-F1
#
_cell.length_a   1.000
_cell.length_b   1.000
_cell.length_c   1.000
_cell.angle_alpha   90.00
_cell.angle_beta   90.00
_cell.angle_gamma   90.00
#
_symmetry.space_group_name_H-M   'P 1'
#
loop_
_entity.id
_entity.type
_entity.pdbx_description
1 polymer ?
#
loop_
_entity_poly.entity_id
_entity_poly.type
_entity_poly.pdbx_seq_one_letter_code
_entity_poly.pdbx_strand_id
1 'polypeptide(L)'
;MKRFRLRILFFIFGAILIAPSAMVAQTCPSLEAGDLFKVSESSAVYLVSSDMKRLYFPTSEVFHTWYADFSSVQVISSVCVDNYPAPTNAPFGVNHRPGSRLVKLQISPSVYAVLPDNTLAKIGSESVAASLYGSAWAGLVRDISDVFWPNFENRATEITNDVPHDGMLVRQSGSAATYYVKDGERHEVTGTLSSATSGDVRIVSASVFNSIAISASTIDGAGLTDDPVSAAVILSIPSSQPAEETTPKPATYILEADDAGFYDNNVDVSSISAEKGAAVTITFNVRSTGVYYGGLDFRGCGQTSGGTLPGGSTTVSFTADTSCTITSYWPSSNVVKDTLQVSVQ
;
A
#
# COMPACT_ATOMS: atom_id res chain seq x y z
N MET A 1 12.59 -13.80 98.24
CA MET A 1 13.64 -13.73 97.21
C MET A 1 13.32 -14.71 96.07
N LYS A 2 12.75 -14.24 94.95
CA LYS A 2 12.57 -15.03 93.73
C LYS A 2 13.32 -14.34 92.59
N ARG A 3 14.27 -15.04 91.99
CA ARG A 3 15.21 -14.54 90.96
C ARG A 3 14.49 -14.43 89.61
N PHE A 4 14.45 -13.24 89.04
CA PHE A 4 13.89 -12.97 87.72
C PHE A 4 14.92 -13.35 86.64
N ARG A 5 14.59 -14.29 85.74
CA ARG A 5 15.44 -14.67 84.61
C ARG A 5 15.12 -13.79 83.41
N LEU A 6 16.04 -12.89 83.04
CA LEU A 6 15.98 -12.07 81.85
C LEU A 6 16.31 -12.94 80.62
N ARG A 7 15.33 -13.14 79.72
CA ARG A 7 15.54 -13.76 78.40
C ARG A 7 15.75 -12.65 77.37
N ILE A 8 16.98 -12.50 76.89
CA ILE A 8 17.32 -11.61 75.78
C ILE A 8 16.97 -12.33 74.48
N LEU A 9 15.99 -11.80 73.74
CA LEU A 9 15.66 -12.24 72.38
C LEU A 9 16.59 -11.50 71.40
N PHE A 10 17.48 -12.21 70.73
CA PHE A 10 18.28 -11.67 69.62
C PHE A 10 17.43 -11.66 68.35
N PHE A 11 16.99 -10.48 67.90
CA PHE A 11 16.33 -10.28 66.61
C PHE A 11 17.42 -10.17 65.54
N ILE A 12 17.67 -11.24 64.79
CA ILE A 12 18.57 -11.21 63.63
C ILE A 12 17.82 -10.56 62.47
N PHE A 13 18.12 -9.29 62.20
CA PHE A 13 17.62 -8.56 61.04
C PHE A 13 18.39 -9.06 59.80
N GLY A 14 17.83 -10.08 59.12
CA GLY A 14 18.38 -10.57 57.86
C GLY A 14 18.13 -9.55 56.75
N ALA A 15 19.18 -8.87 56.31
CA ALA A 15 19.13 -7.99 55.14
C ALA A 15 18.94 -8.81 53.86
N ILE A 16 17.72 -8.84 53.33
CA ILE A 16 17.43 -9.40 52.00
C ILE A 16 17.98 -8.42 50.96
N LEU A 17 19.11 -8.78 50.35
CA LEU A 17 19.64 -8.15 49.15
C LEU A 17 18.67 -8.46 48.00
N ILE A 18 17.78 -7.52 47.69
CA ILE A 18 17.00 -7.54 46.46
C ILE A 18 17.97 -7.14 45.34
N ALA A 19 18.47 -8.12 44.60
CA ALA A 19 19.22 -7.84 43.38
C ALA A 19 18.28 -7.15 42.37
N PRO A 20 18.64 -5.98 41.81
CA PRO A 20 17.85 -5.37 40.77
C PRO A 20 17.83 -6.31 39.56
N SER A 21 16.66 -6.84 39.22
CA SER A 21 16.46 -7.59 38.00
C SER A 21 16.78 -6.65 36.83
N ALA A 22 17.83 -6.95 36.07
CA ALA A 22 18.09 -6.25 34.83
C ALA A 22 16.88 -6.47 33.91
N MET A 23 16.13 -5.41 33.63
CA MET A 23 15.15 -5.42 32.55
C MET A 23 15.94 -5.61 31.25
N VAL A 24 15.90 -6.82 30.69
CA VAL A 24 16.33 -7.03 29.31
C VAL A 24 15.35 -6.25 28.47
N ALA A 25 15.81 -5.14 27.88
CA ALA A 25 15.02 -4.41 26.90
C ALA A 25 14.69 -5.39 25.77
N GLN A 26 13.41 -5.71 25.61
CA GLN A 26 12.98 -6.62 24.56
C GLN A 26 13.24 -5.96 23.21
N THR A 27 14.16 -6.53 22.44
CA THR A 27 14.51 -6.03 21.12
C THR A 27 13.43 -6.46 20.12
N CYS A 28 12.80 -5.49 19.48
CA CYS A 28 11.83 -5.77 18.41
C CYS A 28 12.57 -6.10 17.10
N PRO A 29 12.19 -7.17 16.39
CA PRO A 29 12.70 -7.40 15.06
C PRO A 29 12.26 -6.26 14.13
N SER A 30 13.14 -5.86 13.22
CA SER A 30 12.82 -4.90 12.17
C SER A 30 12.28 -5.69 10.97
N LEU A 31 10.98 -5.59 10.75
CA LEU A 31 10.31 -6.03 9.52
C LEU A 31 10.40 -4.95 8.44
N GLU A 32 10.36 -5.38 7.19
CA GLU A 32 10.35 -4.56 5.98
C GLU A 32 9.01 -4.69 5.24
N ALA A 33 8.77 -3.82 4.26
CA ALA A 33 7.60 -3.94 3.39
C ALA A 33 7.58 -5.30 2.68
N GLY A 34 6.42 -5.93 2.62
CA GLY A 34 6.25 -7.29 2.10
C GLY A 34 6.40 -8.38 3.17
N ASP A 35 6.97 -8.09 4.34
CA ASP A 35 7.09 -9.08 5.40
C ASP A 35 5.73 -9.50 5.95
N LEU A 36 5.63 -10.78 6.28
CA LEU A 36 4.49 -11.36 6.97
C LEU A 36 4.82 -11.55 8.44
N PHE A 37 3.88 -11.19 9.32
CA PHE A 37 4.06 -11.43 10.73
C PHE A 37 2.76 -11.80 11.45
N LYS A 38 2.92 -12.41 12.62
CA LYS A 38 1.90 -12.59 13.64
C LYS A 38 2.43 -12.18 15.00
N VAL A 39 1.52 -11.79 15.88
CA VAL A 39 1.84 -11.53 17.29
C VAL A 39 1.85 -12.85 18.06
N SER A 40 2.80 -13.03 18.97
CA SER A 40 2.84 -14.17 19.90
C SER A 40 1.48 -14.39 20.55
N GLU A 41 1.04 -15.64 20.63
CA GLU A 41 -0.27 -16.06 21.19
C GLU A 41 -1.51 -15.60 20.41
N SER A 42 -1.34 -14.88 19.28
CA SER A 42 -2.41 -14.55 18.32
C SER A 42 -2.34 -15.42 17.07
N SER A 43 -3.50 -15.70 16.47
CA SER A 43 -3.60 -16.42 15.19
C SER A 43 -3.69 -15.50 13.98
N ALA A 44 -3.91 -14.20 14.17
CA ALA A 44 -4.02 -13.25 13.07
C ALA A 44 -2.66 -13.04 12.38
N VAL A 45 -2.68 -13.07 11.05
CA VAL A 45 -1.53 -12.81 10.19
C VAL A 45 -1.69 -11.43 9.57
N TYR A 46 -0.57 -10.72 9.45
CA TYR A 46 -0.48 -9.40 8.88
C TYR A 46 0.61 -9.33 7.83
N LEU A 47 0.39 -8.52 6.80
CA LEU A 47 1.39 -8.05 5.86
C LEU A 47 1.86 -6.66 6.28
N VAL A 48 3.16 -6.39 6.18
CA VAL A 48 3.71 -5.04 6.27
C VAL A 48 3.58 -4.38 4.90
N SER A 49 2.82 -3.29 4.79
CA SER A 49 2.71 -2.53 3.54
C SER A 49 3.98 -1.73 3.25
N SER A 50 4.07 -1.17 2.04
CA SER A 50 5.12 -0.19 1.66
C SER A 50 5.21 1.00 2.64
N ASP A 51 4.08 1.46 3.16
CA ASP A 51 3.99 2.54 4.17
C ASP A 51 4.24 2.08 5.62
N MET A 52 4.79 0.87 5.80
CA MET A 52 5.06 0.27 7.11
C MET A 52 3.81 0.11 8.00
N LYS A 53 2.65 -0.09 7.37
CA LYS A 53 1.38 -0.38 8.07
C LYS A 53 1.12 -1.87 8.12
N ARG A 54 0.43 -2.34 9.16
CA ARG A 54 -0.03 -3.73 9.23
C ARG A 54 -1.38 -3.89 8.54
N LEU A 55 -1.42 -4.74 7.52
CA LEU A 55 -2.64 -5.12 6.80
C LEU A 55 -3.03 -6.53 7.21
N TYR A 56 -4.22 -6.70 7.77
CA TYR A 56 -4.67 -8.02 8.20
C TYR A 56 -5.08 -8.90 7.02
N PHE A 57 -4.96 -10.22 7.19
CA PHE A 57 -5.66 -11.18 6.33
C PHE A 57 -7.02 -11.52 6.97
N PRO A 58 -8.17 -11.24 6.32
CA PRO A 58 -9.49 -11.47 6.90
C PRO A 58 -9.74 -12.94 7.25
N THR A 59 -9.23 -13.86 6.43
CA THR A 59 -9.32 -15.31 6.61
C THR A 59 -8.06 -16.00 6.10
N SER A 60 -7.85 -17.25 6.51
CA SER A 60 -6.77 -18.08 5.97
C SER A 60 -6.95 -18.37 4.47
N GLU A 61 -8.18 -18.38 3.96
CA GLU A 61 -8.41 -18.55 2.52
C GLU A 61 -7.82 -17.38 1.73
N VAL A 62 -8.04 -16.14 2.17
CA VAL A 62 -7.45 -14.96 1.52
C VAL A 62 -5.93 -15.07 1.50
N PHE A 63 -5.32 -15.43 2.64
CA PHE A 63 -3.88 -15.68 2.72
C PHE A 63 -3.42 -16.74 1.70
N HIS A 64 -4.14 -17.85 1.57
CA HIS A 64 -3.79 -18.92 0.63
C HIS A 64 -4.04 -18.61 -0.84
N THR A 65 -4.70 -17.47 -1.16
CA THR A 65 -4.68 -16.95 -2.53
C THR A 65 -3.36 -16.26 -2.87
N TRP A 66 -2.51 -15.96 -1.89
CA TRP A 66 -1.20 -15.33 -2.10
C TRP A 66 -0.05 -16.27 -1.73
N TYR A 67 -0.17 -17.04 -0.64
CA TYR A 67 0.93 -17.82 -0.09
C TYR A 67 0.57 -19.30 0.04
N ALA A 68 1.54 -20.16 -0.27
CA ALA A 68 1.36 -21.61 -0.18
C ALA A 68 1.06 -22.08 1.25
N ASP A 69 1.78 -21.52 2.22
CA ASP A 69 1.71 -21.86 3.63
C ASP A 69 2.18 -20.69 4.50
N PHE A 70 2.14 -20.88 5.82
CA PHE A 70 2.52 -19.86 6.80
C PHE A 70 4.02 -19.85 7.16
N SER A 71 4.88 -20.54 6.40
CA SER A 71 6.31 -20.69 6.75
C SER A 71 7.09 -19.38 6.71
N SER A 72 6.66 -18.42 5.90
CA SER A 72 7.22 -17.06 5.81
C SER A 72 6.72 -16.12 6.91
N VAL A 73 5.76 -16.54 7.74
CA VAL A 73 5.18 -15.68 8.78
C VAL A 73 6.08 -15.60 10.00
N GLN A 74 6.65 -14.43 10.23
CA GLN A 74 7.49 -14.14 11.39
C GLN A 74 6.65 -13.97 12.67
N VAL A 75 7.17 -14.41 13.81
CA VAL A 75 6.50 -14.20 15.10
C VAL A 75 7.16 -13.03 15.83
N ILE A 76 6.38 -11.99 16.12
CA ILE A 76 6.83 -10.84 16.91
C ILE A 76 6.16 -10.80 18.28
N SER A 77 6.76 -10.08 19.23
CA SER A 77 6.13 -9.84 20.52
C SER A 77 5.02 -8.79 20.42
N SER A 78 4.03 -8.86 21.32
CA SER A 78 2.96 -7.87 21.42
C SER A 78 3.48 -6.47 21.70
N VAL A 79 4.60 -6.31 22.41
CA VAL A 79 5.22 -5.00 22.68
C VAL A 79 5.81 -4.33 21.43
N CYS A 80 5.95 -5.07 20.32
CA CYS A 80 6.52 -4.59 19.07
C CYS A 80 5.46 -4.22 18.02
N VAL A 81 4.19 -4.56 18.27
CA VAL A 81 3.13 -4.42 17.27
C VAL A 81 2.85 -2.96 16.91
N ASP A 82 3.10 -2.04 17.85
CA ASP A 82 2.85 -0.60 17.66
C ASP A 82 3.86 0.05 16.70
N ASN A 83 4.97 -0.63 16.37
CA ASN A 83 5.87 -0.22 15.30
C ASN A 83 5.20 -0.29 13.91
N TYR A 84 4.14 -1.10 13.78
CA TYR A 84 3.40 -1.32 12.55
C TYR A 84 1.92 -0.97 12.79
N PRO A 85 1.56 0.32 12.78
CA PRO A 85 0.18 0.73 13.03
C PRO A 85 -0.75 0.26 11.90
N ALA A 86 -2.05 0.16 12.18
CA ALA A 86 -3.04 -0.08 11.14
C ALA A 86 -3.14 1.15 10.20
N PRO A 87 -3.57 0.97 8.94
CA PRO A 87 -3.89 2.08 8.06
C PRO A 87 -5.02 2.95 8.61
N THR A 88 -4.99 4.24 8.27
CA THR A 88 -6.07 5.18 8.60
C THR A 88 -7.15 5.25 7.52
N ASN A 89 -6.82 4.83 6.30
CA ASN A 89 -7.72 4.74 5.15
C ASN A 89 -7.67 3.31 4.59
N ALA A 90 -8.67 2.91 3.81
CA ALA A 90 -8.64 1.59 3.19
C ALA A 90 -7.55 1.54 2.09
N PRO A 91 -7.08 0.33 1.71
CA PRO A 91 -7.46 -0.96 2.27
C PRO A 91 -6.89 -1.18 3.67
N PHE A 92 -7.69 -1.72 4.58
CA PHE A 92 -7.26 -2.05 5.95
C PHE A 92 -6.65 -3.46 6.05
N GLY A 93 -6.91 -4.30 5.04
CA GLY A 93 -6.44 -5.68 4.97
C GLY A 93 -6.24 -6.13 3.53
N VAL A 94 -5.57 -7.26 3.38
CA VAL A 94 -5.32 -7.90 2.08
C VAL A 94 -6.59 -8.59 1.61
N ASN A 95 -6.92 -8.49 0.33
CA ASN A 95 -8.08 -9.15 -0.29
C ASN A 95 -7.66 -10.39 -1.09
N HIS A 96 -8.65 -11.15 -1.59
CA HIS A 96 -8.38 -12.27 -2.49
C HIS A 96 -7.56 -11.81 -3.69
N ARG A 97 -6.56 -12.62 -4.09
CA ARG A 97 -5.74 -12.32 -5.26
C ARG A 97 -6.62 -12.06 -6.49
N PRO A 98 -6.32 -11.05 -7.32
CA PRO A 98 -7.07 -10.81 -8.55
C PRO A 98 -7.24 -12.08 -9.39
N GLY A 99 -8.43 -12.26 -9.96
CA GLY A 99 -8.79 -13.44 -10.77
C GLY A 99 -8.89 -14.79 -10.05
N SER A 100 -8.52 -14.89 -8.76
CA SER A 100 -8.54 -16.17 -8.01
C SER A 100 -9.94 -16.58 -7.54
N ARG A 101 -10.72 -15.64 -7.04
CA ARG A 101 -12.08 -15.85 -6.50
C ARG A 101 -13.03 -14.79 -7.05
N LEU A 102 -14.31 -15.13 -6.99
CA LEU A 102 -15.40 -14.17 -7.15
C LEU A 102 -15.90 -13.79 -5.77
N VAL A 103 -16.41 -12.58 -5.61
CA VAL A 103 -16.88 -12.07 -4.31
C VAL A 103 -18.28 -11.49 -4.41
N LYS A 104 -19.00 -11.51 -3.29
CA LYS A 104 -20.30 -10.84 -3.13
C LYS A 104 -20.51 -10.40 -1.69
N LEU A 105 -21.42 -9.45 -1.50
CA LEU A 105 -22.00 -9.20 -0.18
C LEU A 105 -23.05 -10.28 0.13
N GLN A 106 -23.12 -10.72 1.39
CA GLN A 106 -24.13 -11.69 1.84
C GLN A 106 -25.56 -11.23 1.55
N ILE A 107 -25.79 -9.92 1.66
CA ILE A 107 -27.09 -9.28 1.47
C ILE A 107 -27.43 -8.95 0.00
N SER A 108 -26.57 -9.30 -0.96
CA SER A 108 -26.76 -8.98 -2.39
C SER A 108 -26.58 -10.21 -3.27
N PRO A 109 -27.39 -10.38 -4.34
CA PRO A 109 -27.14 -11.43 -5.32
C PRO A 109 -26.01 -11.08 -6.30
N SER A 110 -25.56 -9.82 -6.35
CA SER A 110 -24.53 -9.38 -7.30
C SER A 110 -23.17 -10.02 -6.99
N VAL A 111 -22.58 -10.62 -8.02
CA VAL A 111 -21.25 -11.25 -7.98
C VAL A 111 -20.24 -10.35 -8.69
N TYR A 112 -19.04 -10.24 -8.13
CA TYR A 112 -17.97 -9.38 -8.62
C TYR A 112 -16.69 -10.20 -8.81
N ALA A 113 -15.96 -9.91 -9.88
CA ALA A 113 -14.56 -10.27 -9.99
C ALA A 113 -13.72 -9.29 -9.16
N VAL A 114 -12.68 -9.82 -8.50
CA VAL A 114 -11.61 -9.02 -7.92
C VAL A 114 -10.55 -8.81 -9.00
N LEU A 115 -10.32 -7.55 -9.35
CA LEU A 115 -9.30 -7.08 -10.28
C LEU A 115 -8.10 -6.52 -9.48
N PRO A 116 -6.98 -6.19 -10.15
CA PRO A 116 -5.88 -5.46 -9.52
C PRO A 116 -6.34 -4.18 -8.78
N ASP A 117 -5.51 -3.71 -7.86
CA ASP A 117 -5.75 -2.50 -7.04
C ASP A 117 -7.05 -2.55 -6.23
N ASN A 118 -7.42 -3.75 -5.75
CA ASN A 118 -8.65 -4.02 -5.00
C ASN A 118 -9.93 -3.55 -5.73
N THR A 119 -9.91 -3.57 -7.06
CA THR A 119 -11.03 -3.11 -7.89
C THR A 119 -12.07 -4.21 -8.02
N LEU A 120 -13.36 -3.85 -7.92
CA LEU A 120 -14.45 -4.76 -8.20
C LEU A 120 -15.07 -4.47 -9.56
N ALA A 121 -15.20 -5.52 -10.38
CA ALA A 121 -15.99 -5.50 -11.61
C ALA A 121 -17.18 -6.45 -11.46
N LYS A 122 -18.40 -5.94 -11.63
CA LYS A 122 -19.60 -6.79 -11.54
C LYS A 122 -19.63 -7.78 -12.70
N ILE A 123 -20.05 -9.02 -12.44
CA ILE A 123 -20.30 -10.02 -13.48
C ILE A 123 -21.73 -9.87 -14.00
N GLY A 124 -21.87 -9.62 -15.30
CA GLY A 124 -23.16 -9.27 -15.91
C GLY A 124 -24.15 -10.42 -16.05
N SER A 125 -23.68 -11.67 -16.12
CA SER A 125 -24.55 -12.85 -16.16
C SER A 125 -23.84 -14.14 -15.76
N GLU A 126 -24.61 -15.18 -15.42
CA GLU A 126 -24.07 -16.51 -15.17
C GLU A 126 -23.38 -17.13 -16.40
N SER A 127 -23.85 -16.78 -17.61
CA SER A 127 -23.22 -17.22 -18.86
C SER A 127 -21.81 -16.66 -18.98
N VAL A 128 -21.63 -15.37 -18.71
CA VAL A 128 -20.31 -14.72 -18.70
C VAL A 128 -19.42 -15.34 -17.62
N ALA A 129 -19.96 -15.57 -16.42
CA ALA A 129 -19.23 -16.23 -15.34
C ALA A 129 -18.74 -17.63 -15.77
N ALA A 130 -19.61 -18.42 -16.38
CA ALA A 130 -19.29 -19.77 -16.85
C ALA A 130 -18.26 -19.77 -17.99
N SER A 131 -18.32 -18.81 -18.90
CA SER A 131 -17.35 -18.66 -19.99
C SER A 131 -15.94 -18.32 -19.47
N LEU A 132 -15.84 -17.49 -18.43
CA LEU A 132 -14.56 -17.02 -17.87
C LEU A 132 -13.99 -17.96 -16.80
N TYR A 133 -14.83 -18.52 -15.94
CA TYR A 133 -14.42 -19.27 -14.76
C TYR A 133 -14.78 -20.76 -14.80
N GLY A 134 -15.46 -21.20 -15.87
CA GLY A 134 -15.93 -22.58 -16.04
C GLY A 134 -17.31 -22.83 -15.43
N SER A 135 -17.90 -23.99 -15.75
CA SER A 135 -19.26 -24.35 -15.32
C SER A 135 -19.44 -24.43 -13.80
N ALA A 136 -18.36 -24.63 -13.03
CA ALA A 136 -18.36 -24.65 -11.57
C ALA A 136 -18.07 -23.29 -10.93
N TRP A 137 -18.16 -22.18 -11.67
CA TRP A 137 -17.82 -20.82 -11.20
C TRP A 137 -18.49 -20.44 -9.87
N ALA A 138 -19.71 -20.91 -9.62
CA ALA A 138 -20.44 -20.63 -8.38
C ALA A 138 -19.67 -21.10 -7.14
N GLY A 139 -18.88 -22.17 -7.27
CA GLY A 139 -18.00 -22.66 -6.20
C GLY A 139 -16.80 -21.76 -5.90
N LEU A 140 -16.52 -20.77 -6.75
CA LEU A 140 -15.46 -19.76 -6.55
C LEU A 140 -15.98 -18.50 -5.86
N VAL A 141 -17.29 -18.36 -5.69
CA VAL A 141 -17.91 -17.19 -5.06
C VAL A 141 -17.65 -17.25 -3.54
N ARG A 142 -17.22 -16.12 -2.98
CA ARG A 142 -17.03 -15.93 -1.54
C ARG A 142 -17.87 -14.78 -1.03
N ASP A 143 -18.57 -15.04 0.06
CA ASP A 143 -19.25 -14.01 0.81
C ASP A 143 -18.24 -13.16 1.56
N ILE A 144 -18.32 -11.85 1.36
CA ILE A 144 -17.54 -10.85 2.06
C ILE A 144 -18.45 -10.18 3.07
N SER A 145 -18.02 -10.17 4.34
CA SER A 145 -18.71 -9.44 5.40
C SER A 145 -18.66 -7.93 5.12
N ASP A 146 -19.73 -7.20 5.44
CA ASP A 146 -19.82 -5.75 5.24
C ASP A 146 -18.65 -4.98 5.86
N VAL A 147 -18.07 -5.48 6.96
CA VAL A 147 -16.91 -4.85 7.63
C VAL A 147 -15.63 -4.89 6.80
N PHE A 148 -15.51 -5.80 5.84
CA PHE A 148 -14.36 -5.93 4.94
C PHE A 148 -14.61 -5.32 3.56
N TRP A 149 -15.87 -5.02 3.23
CA TRP A 149 -16.24 -4.41 1.96
C TRP A 149 -15.54 -3.06 1.67
N PRO A 150 -15.26 -2.19 2.67
CA PRO A 150 -14.50 -0.97 2.46
C PRO A 150 -13.08 -1.19 1.91
N ASN A 151 -12.50 -2.39 2.01
CA ASN A 151 -11.20 -2.65 1.38
C ASN A 151 -11.28 -2.64 -0.16
N PHE A 152 -12.49 -2.69 -0.72
CA PHE A 152 -12.75 -2.58 -2.16
C PHE A 152 -13.32 -1.19 -2.47
N GLU A 153 -12.46 -0.17 -2.52
CA GLU A 153 -12.90 1.21 -2.82
C GLU A 153 -13.18 1.40 -4.31
N ASN A 154 -12.43 0.72 -5.17
CA ASN A 154 -12.45 0.91 -6.62
C ASN A 154 -13.56 0.10 -7.32
N ARG A 155 -14.15 0.67 -8.38
CA ARG A 155 -15.17 0.02 -9.22
C ARG A 155 -14.76 0.14 -10.69
N ALA A 156 -14.73 -1.00 -11.37
CA ALA A 156 -14.55 -1.07 -12.81
C ALA A 156 -15.90 -1.25 -13.53
N THR A 157 -15.86 -1.15 -14.85
CA THR A 157 -16.99 -1.46 -15.72
C THR A 157 -17.47 -2.90 -15.50
N GLU A 158 -18.79 -3.10 -15.59
CA GLU A 158 -19.41 -4.43 -15.54
C GLU A 158 -18.88 -5.31 -16.69
N ILE A 159 -18.55 -6.56 -16.37
CA ILE A 159 -18.09 -7.57 -17.33
C ILE A 159 -19.33 -8.18 -17.97
N THR A 160 -19.69 -7.69 -19.16
CA THR A 160 -20.89 -8.10 -19.89
C THR A 160 -20.61 -9.03 -21.06
N ASN A 161 -19.34 -9.32 -21.35
CA ASN A 161 -18.89 -10.15 -22.45
C ASN A 161 -17.85 -11.18 -21.99
N ASP A 162 -17.62 -12.19 -22.84
CA ASP A 162 -16.74 -13.31 -22.54
C ASP A 162 -15.26 -12.96 -22.84
N VAL A 163 -14.78 -11.86 -22.27
CA VAL A 163 -13.39 -11.38 -22.39
C VAL A 163 -12.69 -11.56 -21.04
N PRO A 164 -11.56 -12.30 -20.97
CA PRO A 164 -10.80 -12.40 -19.74
C PRO A 164 -10.37 -11.03 -19.21
N HIS A 165 -10.56 -10.78 -17.92
CA HIS A 165 -10.20 -9.53 -17.28
C HIS A 165 -8.81 -9.62 -16.61
N ASP A 166 -8.23 -8.47 -16.31
CA ASP A 166 -6.93 -8.38 -15.64
C ASP A 166 -6.91 -9.12 -14.29
N GLY A 167 -5.80 -9.78 -14.01
CA GLY A 167 -5.62 -10.65 -12.86
C GLY A 167 -5.92 -12.13 -13.11
N MET A 168 -6.61 -12.49 -14.20
CA MET A 168 -6.90 -13.88 -14.50
C MET A 168 -5.65 -14.66 -14.93
N LEU A 169 -5.52 -15.89 -14.42
CA LEU A 169 -4.70 -16.92 -15.04
C LEU A 169 -5.56 -17.74 -15.97
N VAL A 170 -5.20 -17.79 -17.25
CA VAL A 170 -5.97 -18.47 -18.29
C VAL A 170 -5.12 -19.44 -19.09
N ARG A 171 -5.76 -20.50 -19.57
CA ARG A 171 -5.19 -21.45 -20.50
C ARG A 171 -6.23 -21.85 -21.53
N GLN A 172 -5.84 -21.92 -22.80
CA GLN A 172 -6.72 -22.45 -23.83
C GLN A 172 -6.96 -23.94 -23.60
N SER A 173 -8.21 -24.38 -23.74
CA SER A 173 -8.55 -25.80 -23.76
C SER A 173 -7.70 -26.56 -24.79
N GLY A 174 -7.09 -27.67 -24.37
CA GLY A 174 -6.18 -28.48 -25.18
C GLY A 174 -4.74 -27.96 -25.26
N SER A 175 -4.41 -26.82 -24.66
CA SER A 175 -3.03 -26.32 -24.54
C SER A 175 -2.46 -26.58 -23.14
N ALA A 176 -1.13 -26.60 -23.03
CA ALA A 176 -0.41 -26.68 -21.75
C ALA A 176 0.00 -25.31 -21.20
N ALA A 177 0.27 -24.34 -22.08
CA ALA A 177 0.79 -23.01 -21.72
C ALA A 177 -0.25 -22.18 -20.95
N THR A 178 0.20 -21.54 -19.87
CA THR A 178 -0.63 -20.66 -19.02
C THR A 178 -0.26 -19.22 -19.29
N TYR A 179 -1.25 -18.33 -19.21
CA TYR A 179 -1.10 -16.91 -19.44
C TYR A 179 -1.71 -16.13 -18.29
N TYR A 180 -1.10 -15.01 -17.94
CA TYR A 180 -1.67 -14.03 -17.02
C TYR A 180 -2.22 -12.86 -17.82
N VAL A 181 -3.42 -12.41 -17.47
CA VAL A 181 -4.07 -11.27 -18.12
C VAL A 181 -3.67 -10.00 -17.39
N LYS A 182 -3.01 -9.09 -18.12
CA LYS A 182 -2.53 -7.81 -17.60
C LYS A 182 -2.64 -6.76 -18.70
N ASP A 183 -3.20 -5.60 -18.35
CA ASP A 183 -3.38 -4.46 -19.25
C ASP A 183 -4.19 -4.85 -20.51
N GLY A 184 -5.16 -5.78 -20.36
CA GLY A 184 -5.98 -6.29 -21.45
C GLY A 184 -5.27 -7.23 -22.43
N GLU A 185 -4.03 -7.64 -22.15
CA GLU A 185 -3.26 -8.60 -22.95
C GLU A 185 -2.99 -9.89 -22.17
N ARG A 186 -2.78 -10.99 -22.89
CA ARG A 186 -2.31 -12.26 -22.31
C ARG A 186 -0.78 -12.33 -22.36
N HIS A 187 -0.14 -12.41 -21.21
CA HIS A 187 1.31 -12.56 -21.05
C HIS A 187 1.62 -14.01 -20.72
N GLU A 188 2.54 -14.64 -21.46
CA GLU A 188 2.89 -16.04 -21.18
C GLU A 188 3.54 -16.16 -19.80
N VAL A 189 3.04 -17.09 -19.00
CA VAL A 189 3.62 -17.39 -17.69
C VAL A 189 4.78 -18.35 -17.89
N THR A 190 5.98 -17.87 -17.61
CA THR A 190 7.21 -18.66 -17.58
C THR A 190 7.50 -19.12 -16.14
N GLY A 191 8.46 -20.02 -15.97
CA GLY A 191 8.77 -20.57 -14.65
C GLY A 191 7.68 -21.50 -14.11
N THR A 192 7.57 -21.58 -12.79
CA THR A 192 6.62 -22.47 -12.11
C THR A 192 5.62 -21.66 -11.30
N LEU A 193 4.34 -21.94 -11.49
CA LEU A 193 3.29 -21.42 -10.62
C LEU A 193 3.41 -22.03 -9.23
N SER A 194 3.29 -21.20 -8.19
CA SER A 194 3.19 -21.68 -6.82
C SER A 194 1.93 -22.53 -6.61
N SER A 195 1.89 -23.30 -5.52
CA SER A 195 0.67 -24.04 -5.14
C SER A 195 -0.51 -23.10 -4.83
N ALA A 196 -0.25 -21.84 -4.47
CA ALA A 196 -1.27 -20.81 -4.25
C ALA A 196 -1.93 -20.33 -5.55
N THR A 197 -1.23 -20.37 -6.69
CA THR A 197 -1.72 -19.84 -7.98
C THR A 197 -2.10 -20.93 -8.97
N SER A 198 -1.44 -22.09 -8.93
CA SER A 198 -1.66 -23.20 -9.87
C SER A 198 -3.10 -23.72 -9.90
N GLY A 199 -3.81 -23.70 -8.76
CA GLY A 199 -5.22 -24.10 -8.66
C GLY A 199 -6.22 -23.09 -9.26
N ASP A 200 -5.77 -21.89 -9.60
CA ASP A 200 -6.62 -20.80 -10.08
C ASP A 200 -6.57 -20.59 -11.60
N VAL A 201 -5.82 -21.42 -12.34
CA VAL A 201 -5.78 -21.35 -13.80
C VAL A 201 -7.14 -21.73 -14.39
N ARG A 202 -7.75 -20.80 -15.11
CA ARG A 202 -9.04 -20.99 -15.79
C ARG A 202 -8.84 -21.53 -17.20
N ILE A 203 -9.42 -22.70 -17.47
CA ILE A 203 -9.43 -23.28 -18.81
C ILE A 203 -10.59 -22.66 -19.58
N VAL A 204 -10.28 -21.94 -20.65
CA VAL A 204 -11.26 -21.21 -21.46
C VAL A 204 -11.29 -21.74 -22.90
N SER A 205 -12.38 -21.47 -23.63
CA SER A 205 -12.49 -21.83 -25.04
C SER A 205 -11.49 -21.06 -25.90
N ALA A 206 -11.24 -21.53 -27.13
CA ALA A 206 -10.38 -20.82 -28.06
C ALA A 206 -10.94 -19.42 -28.44
N SER A 207 -12.26 -19.23 -28.47
CA SER A 207 -12.85 -17.92 -28.77
C SER A 207 -12.60 -16.92 -27.63
N VAL A 208 -12.79 -17.34 -26.38
CA VAL A 208 -12.50 -16.52 -25.19
C VAL A 208 -11.00 -16.24 -25.10
N PHE A 209 -10.16 -17.26 -25.27
CA PHE A 209 -8.70 -17.13 -25.18
C PHE A 209 -8.11 -16.16 -26.22
N ASN A 210 -8.64 -16.15 -27.44
CA ASN A 210 -8.18 -15.28 -28.53
C ASN A 210 -8.94 -13.94 -28.62
N SER A 211 -9.81 -13.64 -27.65
CA SER A 211 -10.50 -12.34 -27.58
C SER A 211 -9.59 -11.19 -27.14
N ILE A 212 -8.44 -11.51 -26.53
CA ILE A 212 -7.39 -10.58 -26.12
C ILE A 212 -6.07 -10.89 -26.85
N ALA A 213 -5.30 -9.85 -27.13
CA ALA A 213 -4.01 -9.98 -27.82
C ALA A 213 -2.97 -10.67 -26.94
N ILE A 214 -2.05 -11.40 -27.57
CA ILE A 214 -0.86 -11.94 -26.90
C ILE A 214 0.20 -10.86 -26.79
N SER A 215 0.75 -10.68 -25.60
CA SER A 215 1.89 -9.80 -25.39
C SER A 215 3.19 -10.49 -25.76
N ALA A 216 4.20 -9.71 -26.15
CA ALA A 216 5.56 -10.21 -26.36
C ALA A 216 6.33 -10.39 -25.05
N SER A 217 5.88 -9.74 -23.96
CA SER A 217 6.43 -9.92 -22.62
C SER A 217 5.90 -11.19 -21.95
N THR A 218 6.70 -11.70 -21.03
CA THR A 218 6.36 -12.85 -20.18
C THR A 218 6.29 -12.41 -18.72
N ILE A 219 5.62 -13.22 -17.90
CA ILE A 219 5.54 -13.03 -16.45
C ILE A 219 6.10 -14.28 -15.79
N ASP A 220 7.00 -14.11 -14.82
CA ASP A 220 7.46 -15.22 -14.01
C ASP A 220 6.34 -15.66 -13.06
N GLY A 221 5.98 -16.94 -13.12
CA GLY A 221 4.91 -17.53 -12.31
C GLY A 221 5.17 -17.44 -10.81
N ALA A 222 6.42 -17.33 -10.37
CA ALA A 222 6.78 -17.12 -8.97
C ALA A 222 6.39 -15.72 -8.48
N GLY A 223 6.48 -14.69 -9.33
CA GLY A 223 6.26 -13.29 -8.97
C GLY A 223 4.79 -12.85 -8.92
N LEU A 224 3.86 -13.73 -9.32
CA LEU A 224 2.41 -13.43 -9.33
C LEU A 224 1.81 -13.20 -7.93
N THR A 225 2.58 -13.46 -6.88
CA THR A 225 2.14 -13.35 -5.48
C THR A 225 2.93 -12.34 -4.66
N ASP A 226 3.87 -11.64 -5.29
CA ASP A 226 4.83 -10.78 -4.58
C ASP A 226 4.19 -9.49 -4.07
N ASP A 227 3.04 -9.10 -4.63
CA ASP A 227 2.38 -7.83 -4.32
C ASP A 227 0.90 -8.02 -3.97
N PRO A 228 0.59 -8.33 -2.69
CA PRO A 228 -0.79 -8.51 -2.24
C PRO A 228 -1.64 -7.22 -2.19
N VAL A 229 -1.00 -6.06 -2.38
CA VAL A 229 -1.56 -4.76 -1.98
C VAL A 229 -1.47 -3.66 -3.03
N SER A 230 -0.75 -3.88 -4.14
CA SER A 230 -0.60 -3.04 -5.32
C SER A 230 -0.91 -1.56 -5.08
N ALA A 231 0.12 -0.86 -4.59
CA ALA A 231 0.40 0.50 -5.01
C ALA A 231 1.65 0.43 -5.91
N ALA A 232 1.47 0.72 -7.20
CA ALA A 232 2.49 0.85 -8.24
C ALA A 232 3.23 -0.44 -8.66
N VAL A 233 3.05 -0.76 -9.94
CA VAL A 233 3.93 -1.54 -10.82
C VAL A 233 5.36 -1.65 -10.30
N ILE A 234 5.74 -2.84 -9.82
CA ILE A 234 7.13 -3.28 -9.88
C ILE A 234 7.20 -4.35 -10.98
N LEU A 235 7.74 -3.96 -12.12
CA LEU A 235 8.22 -4.92 -13.12
C LEU A 235 9.29 -5.77 -12.45
N SER A 236 8.99 -7.03 -12.17
CA SER A 236 9.97 -8.03 -11.80
C SER A 236 10.94 -8.25 -12.97
N ILE A 237 12.14 -7.69 -12.87
CA ILE A 237 13.30 -8.10 -13.68
C ILE A 237 14.08 -9.09 -12.80
N PRO A 238 14.46 -10.29 -13.29
CA PRO A 238 15.20 -11.23 -12.49
C PRO A 238 16.58 -10.67 -12.12
N SER A 239 16.87 -10.74 -10.83
CA SER A 239 18.12 -10.38 -10.18
C SER A 239 19.35 -11.04 -10.83
N SER A 240 20.22 -10.23 -11.44
CA SER A 240 21.67 -10.25 -11.21
C SER A 240 22.38 -9.17 -12.03
N GLN A 241 22.38 -7.92 -11.56
CA GLN A 241 23.33 -6.90 -12.02
C GLN A 241 23.61 -5.94 -10.85
N PRO A 242 24.87 -5.54 -10.57
CA PRO A 242 25.17 -4.62 -9.48
C PRO A 242 24.39 -3.32 -9.68
N ALA A 243 23.76 -2.84 -8.61
CA ALA A 243 22.91 -1.64 -8.60
C ALA A 243 23.61 -0.46 -9.28
N GLU A 244 23.04 0.00 -10.40
CA GLU A 244 23.25 1.35 -10.88
C GLU A 244 22.40 2.26 -9.99
N GLU A 245 23.03 3.20 -9.28
CA GLU A 245 22.33 4.32 -8.62
C GLU A 245 21.52 5.06 -9.69
N THR A 246 20.23 4.78 -9.78
CA THR A 246 19.33 5.59 -10.59
C THR A 246 19.09 6.87 -9.81
N THR A 247 19.67 7.96 -10.30
CA THR A 247 19.42 9.29 -9.75
C THR A 247 17.92 9.59 -9.87
N PRO A 248 17.23 9.97 -8.77
CA PRO A 248 15.79 10.23 -8.79
C PRO A 248 15.44 11.36 -9.76
N LYS A 249 14.33 11.22 -10.47
CA LYS A 249 13.95 12.13 -11.55
C LYS A 249 13.61 13.51 -10.97
N PRO A 250 14.16 14.62 -11.53
CA PRO A 250 13.85 15.96 -11.03
C PRO A 250 12.35 16.31 -11.25
N ALA A 251 11.74 16.94 -10.25
CA ALA A 251 10.35 17.38 -10.28
C ALA A 251 10.28 18.91 -10.43
N THR A 252 9.46 19.40 -11.37
CA THR A 252 9.27 20.85 -11.59
C THR A 252 7.80 21.21 -11.47
N TYR A 253 7.51 22.25 -10.69
CA TYR A 253 6.18 22.79 -10.47
C TYR A 253 6.13 24.27 -10.83
N ILE A 254 5.01 24.70 -11.41
CA ILE A 254 4.70 26.12 -11.62
C ILE A 254 3.33 26.34 -10.97
N LEU A 255 3.32 27.03 -9.83
CA LEU A 255 2.13 27.30 -9.06
C LEU A 255 1.85 28.79 -9.06
N GLU A 256 0.58 29.17 -9.15
CA GLU A 256 0.16 30.52 -8.77
C GLU A 256 -0.05 30.59 -7.26
N ALA A 257 0.06 31.78 -6.69
CA ALA A 257 -0.27 32.00 -5.28
C ALA A 257 -0.89 33.38 -5.05
N ASP A 258 -1.80 33.45 -4.08
CA ASP A 258 -2.35 34.69 -3.56
C ASP A 258 -2.52 34.66 -2.03
N ASP A 259 -3.19 35.64 -1.44
CA ASP A 259 -3.41 35.70 0.02
C ASP A 259 -4.31 34.57 0.55
N ALA A 260 -4.99 33.82 -0.33
CA ALA A 260 -5.94 32.78 0.02
C ALA A 260 -5.40 31.36 -0.20
N GLY A 261 -4.48 31.16 -1.14
CA GLY A 261 -3.90 29.84 -1.35
C GLY A 261 -2.88 29.71 -2.48
N PHE A 262 -2.56 28.45 -2.79
CA PHE A 262 -1.75 28.05 -3.93
C PHE A 262 -2.63 27.43 -5.01
N TYR A 263 -2.28 27.62 -6.28
CA TYR A 263 -3.09 27.14 -7.39
C TYR A 263 -2.24 26.52 -8.49
N ASP A 264 -2.70 25.41 -9.05
CA ASP A 264 -2.21 24.87 -10.31
C ASP A 264 -3.30 25.06 -11.37
N ASN A 265 -2.99 25.79 -12.45
CA ASN A 265 -3.95 26.11 -13.51
C ASN A 265 -5.29 26.66 -13.00
N ASN A 266 -5.25 27.59 -12.03
CA ASN A 266 -6.41 28.17 -11.33
C ASN A 266 -7.21 27.22 -10.41
N VAL A 267 -6.74 26.00 -10.18
CA VAL A 267 -7.33 25.07 -9.21
C VAL A 267 -6.56 25.14 -7.91
N ASP A 268 -7.25 25.32 -6.79
CA ASP A 268 -6.65 25.34 -5.45
C ASP A 268 -5.91 24.02 -5.15
N VAL A 269 -4.67 24.12 -4.68
CA VAL A 269 -3.81 22.98 -4.35
C VAL A 269 -3.19 23.17 -2.97
N SER A 270 -3.36 22.17 -2.12
CA SER A 270 -2.75 22.14 -0.78
C SER A 270 -1.58 21.15 -0.67
N SER A 271 -1.30 20.40 -1.75
CA SER A 271 -0.18 19.45 -1.79
C SER A 271 0.38 19.20 -3.19
N ILE A 272 1.67 18.92 -3.25
CA ILE A 272 2.42 18.41 -4.41
C ILE A 272 3.28 17.20 -3.98
N SER A 273 3.73 16.37 -4.92
CA SER A 273 4.49 15.14 -4.61
C SER A 273 5.89 15.13 -5.25
N ALA A 274 6.87 14.49 -4.62
CA ALA A 274 8.19 14.29 -5.24
C ALA A 274 8.78 12.95 -4.83
N GLU A 275 9.56 12.31 -5.70
CA GLU A 275 10.29 11.08 -5.37
C GLU A 275 11.38 11.38 -4.33
N LYS A 276 11.62 10.46 -3.41
CA LYS A 276 12.70 10.58 -2.43
C LYS A 276 14.05 10.83 -3.10
N GLY A 277 14.73 11.89 -2.68
CA GLY A 277 16.02 12.32 -3.21
C GLY A 277 15.95 13.12 -4.52
N ALA A 278 14.76 13.33 -5.10
CA ALA A 278 14.62 14.11 -6.33
C ALA A 278 14.98 15.58 -6.10
N ALA A 279 15.61 16.20 -7.10
CA ALA A 279 15.73 17.65 -7.15
C ALA A 279 14.36 18.26 -7.49
N VAL A 280 13.77 18.98 -6.54
CA VAL A 280 12.49 19.67 -6.70
C VAL A 280 12.75 21.13 -7.02
N THR A 281 12.06 21.66 -8.03
CA THR A 281 12.05 23.09 -8.37
C THR A 281 10.60 23.57 -8.43
N ILE A 282 10.24 24.58 -7.65
CA ILE A 282 8.91 25.16 -7.64
C ILE A 282 9.02 26.63 -8.01
N THR A 283 8.34 27.02 -9.08
CA THR A 283 8.15 28.43 -9.45
C THR A 283 6.80 28.89 -8.92
N PHE A 284 6.81 29.93 -8.09
CA PHE A 284 5.60 30.60 -7.62
C PHE A 284 5.37 31.87 -8.43
N ASN A 285 4.23 31.93 -9.12
CA ASN A 285 3.71 33.11 -9.79
C ASN A 285 2.73 33.82 -8.85
N VAL A 286 3.14 34.94 -8.27
CA VAL A 286 2.26 35.70 -7.37
C VAL A 286 1.23 36.43 -8.22
N ARG A 287 -0.06 36.18 -7.96
CA ARG A 287 -1.15 36.81 -8.72
C ARG A 287 -1.09 38.34 -8.61
N SER A 288 -1.57 39.03 -9.64
CA SER A 288 -1.64 40.50 -9.67
C SER A 288 -2.77 41.08 -8.82
N THR A 289 -3.73 40.25 -8.41
CA THR A 289 -4.87 40.61 -7.55
C THR A 289 -5.03 39.55 -6.45
N GLY A 290 -5.74 39.90 -5.37
CA GLY A 290 -5.89 39.00 -4.23
C GLY A 290 -4.62 38.87 -3.38
N VAL A 291 -3.65 39.75 -3.55
CA VAL A 291 -2.38 39.74 -2.82
C VAL A 291 -2.17 41.09 -2.14
N TYR A 292 -1.74 41.06 -0.88
CA TYR A 292 -1.30 42.24 -0.16
C TYR A 292 -0.20 43.00 -0.90
N TYR A 293 -0.15 44.33 -0.76
CA TYR A 293 0.78 45.18 -1.53
C TYR A 293 2.27 44.84 -1.32
N GLY A 294 2.59 44.26 -0.16
CA GLY A 294 3.94 43.79 0.18
C GLY A 294 4.34 42.47 -0.48
N GLY A 295 3.43 41.81 -1.20
CA GLY A 295 3.67 40.54 -1.87
C GLY A 295 3.61 39.32 -0.94
N LEU A 296 4.18 38.21 -1.41
CA LEU A 296 4.29 36.94 -0.69
C LEU A 296 5.75 36.48 -0.58
N ASP A 297 6.09 35.89 0.55
CA ASP A 297 7.36 35.19 0.79
C ASP A 297 7.06 33.72 1.11
N PHE A 298 7.70 32.80 0.38
CA PHE A 298 7.50 31.37 0.49
C PHE A 298 8.65 30.75 1.26
N ARG A 299 8.35 30.13 2.40
CA ARG A 299 9.36 29.58 3.31
C ARG A 299 9.02 28.14 3.67
N GLY A 300 10.01 27.26 3.65
CA GLY A 300 9.82 25.85 3.94
C GLY A 300 10.77 24.97 3.15
N CYS A 301 10.86 23.69 3.52
CA CYS A 301 11.77 22.75 2.86
C CYS A 301 13.23 23.21 2.82
N GLY A 302 13.67 23.95 3.85
CA GLY A 302 15.01 24.56 3.92
C GLY A 302 15.20 25.79 3.01
N GLN A 303 14.17 26.24 2.30
CA GLN A 303 14.21 27.36 1.37
C GLN A 303 13.45 28.59 1.91
N THR A 304 13.86 29.75 1.42
CA THR A 304 13.16 31.03 1.57
C THR A 304 13.24 31.76 0.23
N SER A 305 12.09 32.11 -0.36
CA SER A 305 12.08 32.79 -1.65
C SER A 305 12.42 34.27 -1.53
N GLY A 306 12.20 34.87 -0.35
CA GLY A 306 12.14 36.32 -0.19
C GLY A 306 10.81 36.87 -0.71
N GLY A 307 10.52 38.12 -0.36
CA GLY A 307 9.27 38.78 -0.75
C GLY A 307 9.16 38.99 -2.26
N THR A 308 8.08 38.50 -2.85
CA THR A 308 7.75 38.60 -4.27
C THR A 308 6.50 39.44 -4.45
N LEU A 309 6.62 40.57 -5.14
CA LEU A 309 5.52 41.52 -5.33
C LEU A 309 4.38 40.93 -6.19
N PRO A 310 3.14 41.47 -6.09
CA PRO A 310 2.03 41.07 -6.95
C PRO A 310 2.37 41.15 -8.44
N GLY A 311 2.08 40.08 -9.20
CA GLY A 311 2.44 39.92 -10.60
C GLY A 311 3.89 39.50 -10.87
N GLY A 312 4.70 39.33 -9.82
CA GLY A 312 6.06 38.79 -9.91
C GLY A 312 6.11 37.26 -9.82
N SER A 313 7.30 36.70 -10.04
CA SER A 313 7.55 35.28 -9.85
C SER A 313 8.88 35.03 -9.12
N THR A 314 8.96 33.89 -8.44
CA THR A 314 10.16 33.45 -7.73
C THR A 314 10.26 31.92 -7.78
N THR A 315 11.48 31.39 -7.60
CA THR A 315 11.73 29.95 -7.68
C THR A 315 12.48 29.49 -6.44
N VAL A 316 12.04 28.37 -5.87
CA VAL A 316 12.74 27.65 -4.80
C VAL A 316 13.14 26.26 -5.31
N SER A 317 14.32 25.80 -4.92
CA SER A 317 14.80 24.47 -5.26
C SER A 317 15.38 23.77 -4.05
N PHE A 318 15.10 22.48 -3.89
CA PHE A 318 15.58 21.66 -2.77
C PHE A 318 15.59 20.18 -3.17
N THR A 319 16.22 19.34 -2.35
CA THR A 319 16.19 17.88 -2.51
C THR A 319 15.07 17.30 -1.65
N ALA A 320 14.22 16.46 -2.23
CA ALA A 320 13.08 15.82 -1.59
C ALA A 320 13.50 14.65 -0.68
N ASP A 321 14.25 14.90 0.38
CA ASP A 321 14.70 13.83 1.29
C ASP A 321 13.60 13.37 2.27
N THR A 322 12.77 14.31 2.72
CA THR A 322 11.65 14.08 3.64
C THR A 322 10.51 15.04 3.31
N SER A 323 9.27 14.61 3.56
CA SER A 323 8.09 15.47 3.39
C SER A 323 8.23 16.75 4.21
N CYS A 324 7.86 17.88 3.61
CA CYS A 324 8.02 19.19 4.21
C CYS A 324 6.87 20.11 3.79
N THR A 325 6.69 21.21 4.52
CA THR A 325 5.66 22.20 4.22
C THR A 325 6.31 23.49 3.76
N ILE A 326 5.81 24.07 2.67
CA ILE A 326 6.07 25.45 2.27
C ILE A 326 4.92 26.31 2.74
N THR A 327 5.21 27.38 3.45
CA THR A 327 4.21 28.33 3.94
C THR A 327 4.41 29.67 3.25
N SER A 328 3.33 30.29 2.77
CA SER A 328 3.35 31.65 2.26
C SER A 328 3.10 32.65 3.40
N TYR A 329 3.82 33.77 3.37
CA TYR A 329 3.75 34.82 4.38
C TYR A 329 3.63 36.19 3.73
N TRP A 330 3.01 37.13 4.45
CA TRP A 330 3.29 38.54 4.20
C TRP A 330 4.70 38.90 4.66
N PRO A 331 5.59 39.37 3.76
CA PRO A 331 7.02 39.49 4.06
C PRO A 331 7.36 40.41 5.24
N SER A 332 6.61 41.51 5.41
CA SER A 332 6.90 42.51 6.44
C SER A 332 6.37 42.16 7.83
N SER A 333 5.26 41.43 7.92
CA SER A 333 4.58 41.14 9.19
C SER A 333 4.73 39.68 9.63
N ASN A 334 5.25 38.80 8.77
CA ASN A 334 5.31 37.36 8.97
C ASN A 334 3.94 36.72 9.25
N VAL A 335 2.85 37.34 8.78
CA VAL A 335 1.52 36.75 8.85
C VAL A 335 1.45 35.60 7.85
N VAL A 336 1.14 34.40 8.34
CA VAL A 336 0.90 33.21 7.54
C VAL A 336 -0.32 33.41 6.65
N LYS A 337 -0.21 33.02 5.38
CA LYS A 337 -1.28 33.08 4.39
C LYS A 337 -1.84 31.71 4.09
N ASP A 338 -1.00 30.80 3.60
CA ASP A 338 -1.40 29.42 3.36
C ASP A 338 -0.22 28.45 3.42
N THR A 339 -0.49 27.15 3.41
CA THR A 339 0.50 26.08 3.46
C THR A 339 0.34 25.08 2.31
N LEU A 340 1.45 24.78 1.64
CA LEU A 340 1.58 23.75 0.61
C LEU A 340 2.39 22.57 1.18
N GLN A 341 1.80 21.38 1.19
CA GLN A 341 2.51 20.15 1.55
C GLN A 341 3.31 19.60 0.38
N VAL A 342 4.60 19.37 0.58
CA VAL A 342 5.45 18.61 -0.35
C VAL A 342 5.57 17.20 0.21
N SER A 343 4.85 16.26 -0.40
CA SER A 343 4.83 14.86 0.01
C SER A 343 5.94 14.11 -0.71
N VAL A 344 6.90 13.59 0.05
CA VAL A 344 7.92 12.70 -0.49
C VAL A 344 7.36 11.29 -0.57
N GLN A 345 7.43 10.71 -1.77
CA GLN A 345 7.03 9.33 -2.10
C GLN A 345 8.29 8.49 -2.28
#